data_AF-A0A1G7HZG5-F1
#
_entry.id   AF-A0A1G7HZG5-F1
#
_cell.length_a   1.000
_cell.length_b   1.000
_cell.length_c   1.000
_cell.angle_alpha   90.00
_cell.angle_beta   90.00
_cell.angle_gamma   90.00
#
_symmetry.space_group_name_H-M   'P 1'
#
loop_
_entity.id
_entity.type
_entity.pdbx_description
1 polymer ?
#
loop_
_entity_poly.entity_id
_entity_poly.type
_entity_poly.pdbx_seq_one_letter_code
_entity_poly.pdbx_strand_id
1 'polypeptide(L)'
;MKIGYTTHVELPENIKKIFKVMLFPIGNFLAGTVNISNNGFDIFTSLNEGSDLSIVGENGNIMFMVNYKGEDYEIPWLHMLQYAFDQLRSEEYLTSILLSEVALETYVDSTLTNGYLEKGLDKDSISRLLTSAEIPTKVNPLMNNLFEVKLAAASSWPVWERKVLKWRNEIVHGTKVTATKEEAVEAYEVVVDSIFHFIEGFDKFLKKNGSSHGMFYRT
;
A
#
# COMPACT_ATOMS: atom_id res chain seq x y z
N MET A 1 10.16 -13.42 -30.36
CA MET A 1 11.34 -12.65 -30.82
C MET A 1 12.28 -13.54 -31.61
N LYS A 2 13.24 -13.02 -32.37
CA LYS A 2 14.14 -13.86 -33.19
C LYS A 2 15.40 -14.29 -32.44
N ILE A 3 15.76 -15.57 -32.52
CA ILE A 3 16.97 -16.12 -31.89
C ILE A 3 18.23 -15.57 -32.61
N GLY A 4 19.21 -15.10 -31.86
CA GLY A 4 20.44 -14.47 -32.36
C GLY A 4 20.31 -12.97 -32.64
N TYR A 5 19.18 -12.36 -32.29
CA TYR A 5 18.92 -10.93 -32.47
C TYR A 5 18.62 -10.25 -31.13
N THR A 6 18.85 -8.94 -31.10
CA THR A 6 18.43 -8.06 -30.01
C THR A 6 17.02 -7.55 -30.27
N THR A 7 16.17 -7.54 -29.24
CA THR A 7 14.81 -6.99 -29.30
C THR A 7 14.59 -6.06 -28.11
N HIS A 8 14.09 -4.86 -28.38
CA HIS A 8 13.70 -3.93 -27.34
C HIS A 8 12.32 -4.30 -26.77
N VAL A 9 12.19 -4.27 -25.44
CA VAL A 9 10.94 -4.43 -24.73
C VAL A 9 10.58 -3.09 -24.08
N GLU A 10 9.53 -2.46 -24.57
CA GLU A 10 8.96 -1.27 -23.94
C GLU A 10 8.21 -1.65 -22.67
N LEU A 11 8.43 -0.87 -21.62
CA LEU A 11 7.73 -1.01 -20.36
C LEU A 11 6.70 0.11 -20.16
N PRO A 12 5.65 -0.12 -19.35
CA PRO A 12 4.67 0.91 -19.04
C PRO A 12 5.31 2.17 -18.44
N GLU A 13 4.74 3.34 -18.75
CA GLU A 13 5.29 4.65 -18.33
C GLU A 13 5.30 4.86 -16.81
N ASN A 14 4.55 4.05 -16.04
CA ASN A 14 4.44 4.17 -14.60
C ASN A 14 5.59 3.53 -13.81
N ILE A 15 6.67 3.08 -14.47
CA ILE A 15 7.83 2.48 -13.81
C ILE A 15 8.86 3.57 -13.44
N LYS A 16 9.03 3.84 -12.14
CA LYS A 16 10.05 4.78 -11.64
C LYS A 16 11.45 4.16 -11.56
N LYS A 17 11.56 2.88 -11.22
CA LYS A 17 12.86 2.20 -11.10
C LYS A 17 12.74 0.69 -11.29
N ILE A 18 13.66 0.08 -12.03
CA ILE A 18 13.76 -1.37 -12.15
C ILE A 18 14.86 -1.87 -11.21
N PHE A 19 14.55 -2.88 -10.40
CA PHE A 19 15.50 -3.53 -9.51
C PHE A 19 16.10 -4.78 -10.13
N LYS A 20 15.27 -5.56 -10.84
CA LYS A 20 15.67 -6.84 -11.42
C LYS A 20 14.79 -7.19 -12.61
N VAL A 21 15.39 -7.69 -13.67
CA VAL A 21 14.69 -8.36 -14.77
C VAL A 21 15.13 -9.82 -14.78
N MET A 22 14.18 -10.74 -14.78
CA MET A 22 14.41 -12.18 -14.89
C MET A 22 13.85 -12.66 -16.22
N LEU A 23 14.67 -13.38 -16.97
CA LEU A 23 14.30 -13.98 -18.25
C LEU A 23 14.15 -15.48 -18.12
N PHE A 24 13.11 -16.01 -18.74
CA PHE A 24 12.81 -17.43 -18.84
C PHE A 24 12.70 -17.79 -20.32
N PRO A 25 13.81 -18.11 -21.00
CA PRO A 25 13.76 -18.57 -22.38
C PRO A 25 13.06 -19.93 -22.46
N ILE A 26 12.13 -20.07 -23.41
CA ILE A 26 11.40 -21.30 -23.65
C ILE A 26 11.94 -21.92 -24.94
N GLY A 27 12.93 -22.80 -24.79
CA GLY A 27 13.60 -23.49 -25.90
C GLY A 27 15.11 -23.64 -25.67
N ASN A 28 15.81 -24.15 -26.69
CA ASN A 28 17.24 -24.44 -26.63
C ASN A 28 18.11 -23.23 -27.03
N PHE A 29 17.90 -22.10 -26.34
CA PHE A 29 18.69 -20.89 -26.53
C PHE A 29 18.82 -20.14 -25.20
N LEU A 30 19.81 -19.26 -25.11
CA LEU A 30 20.07 -18.41 -23.96
C LEU A 30 19.52 -17.01 -24.22
N ALA A 31 19.19 -16.31 -23.15
CA ALA A 31 18.77 -14.92 -23.22
C ALA A 31 19.38 -14.10 -22.08
N GLY A 32 19.76 -12.86 -22.38
CA GLY A 32 20.23 -11.89 -21.40
C GLY A 32 19.59 -10.53 -21.63
N THR A 33 19.62 -9.68 -20.61
CA THR A 33 19.15 -8.29 -20.69
C THR A 33 20.32 -7.30 -20.64
N VAL A 34 20.19 -6.23 -21.40
CA VAL A 34 21.08 -5.05 -21.37
C VAL A 34 20.25 -3.77 -21.47
N ASN A 35 20.89 -2.61 -21.27
CA ASN A 35 20.28 -1.29 -21.44
C ASN A 35 18.97 -1.12 -20.64
N ILE A 36 18.96 -1.60 -19.39
CA ILE A 36 17.78 -1.52 -18.52
C ILE A 36 17.55 -0.07 -18.12
N SER A 37 16.39 0.47 -18.52
CA SER A 37 15.91 1.81 -18.21
C SER A 37 14.47 1.77 -17.70
N ASN A 38 13.97 2.88 -17.19
CA ASN A 38 12.57 3.02 -16.79
C ASN A 38 11.57 2.78 -17.94
N ASN A 39 11.98 3.04 -19.18
CA ASN A 39 11.11 2.94 -20.35
C ASN A 39 11.16 1.55 -21.03
N GLY A 40 12.06 0.67 -20.60
CA GLY A 40 12.28 -0.61 -21.25
C GLY A 40 13.67 -1.17 -21.07
N PHE A 41 13.91 -2.31 -21.71
CA PHE A 41 15.20 -2.99 -21.72
C PHE A 41 15.38 -3.78 -23.01
N ASP A 42 16.63 -4.03 -23.37
CA ASP A 42 16.95 -4.84 -24.53
C ASP A 42 17.17 -6.29 -24.09
N ILE A 43 16.56 -7.23 -24.82
CA ILE A 43 16.85 -8.65 -24.69
C ILE A 43 17.71 -9.06 -25.86
N PHE A 44 18.86 -9.69 -25.59
CA PHE A 44 19.66 -10.38 -26.58
C PHE A 44 19.56 -11.88 -26.37
N THR A 45 19.54 -12.62 -27.47
CA THR A 45 19.49 -14.09 -27.44
C THR A 45 20.76 -14.67 -28.04
N SER A 46 21.23 -15.79 -27.49
CA SER A 46 22.41 -16.49 -27.95
C SER A 46 22.20 -18.00 -27.90
N LEU A 47 23.14 -18.76 -28.44
CA LEU A 47 23.10 -20.21 -28.46
C LEU A 47 24.15 -20.78 -27.49
N ASN A 48 23.88 -21.99 -26.98
CA ASN A 48 24.89 -22.74 -26.28
C ASN A 48 25.97 -23.21 -27.26
N GLU A 49 27.17 -23.45 -26.73
CA GLU A 49 28.24 -24.07 -27.49
C GLU A 49 27.81 -25.47 -27.97
N GLY A 50 27.91 -25.73 -29.27
CA GLY A 50 27.47 -27.00 -29.89
C GLY A 50 26.00 -27.06 -30.31
N SER A 51 25.22 -25.98 -30.14
CA SER A 51 23.85 -25.89 -30.67
C SER A 51 23.83 -25.84 -32.21
N ASP A 52 22.72 -26.31 -32.80
CA ASP A 52 22.47 -26.18 -34.24
C ASP A 52 22.32 -24.71 -34.65
N LEU A 53 23.15 -24.26 -35.59
CA LEU A 53 23.15 -22.88 -36.10
C LEU A 53 21.93 -22.58 -36.98
N SER A 54 21.22 -23.61 -37.45
CA SER A 54 20.02 -23.45 -38.30
C SER A 54 18.89 -22.69 -37.60
N ILE A 55 18.86 -22.69 -36.27
CA ILE A 55 17.79 -22.07 -35.47
C ILE A 55 17.96 -20.54 -35.34
N VAL A 56 19.08 -19.98 -35.80
CA VAL A 56 19.30 -18.53 -35.82
C VAL A 56 18.30 -17.88 -36.77
N GLY A 57 17.60 -16.86 -36.29
CA GLY A 57 16.54 -16.16 -37.04
C GLY A 57 15.16 -16.76 -36.91
N GLU A 58 15.02 -17.94 -36.28
CA GLU A 58 13.73 -18.53 -35.93
C GLU A 58 13.07 -17.77 -34.76
N ASN A 59 11.75 -17.96 -34.64
CA ASN A 59 10.97 -17.35 -33.56
C ASN A 59 11.16 -18.11 -32.25
N GLY A 60 11.79 -17.47 -31.27
CA GLY A 60 11.87 -17.91 -29.88
C GLY A 60 10.86 -17.20 -28.98
N ASN A 61 10.40 -17.90 -27.96
CA ASN A 61 9.53 -17.37 -26.91
C ASN A 61 10.32 -17.17 -25.62
N ILE A 62 10.16 -16.01 -25.00
CA ILE A 62 10.75 -15.69 -23.71
C ILE A 62 9.66 -15.10 -22.84
N MET A 63 9.50 -15.64 -21.65
CA MET A 63 8.75 -14.99 -20.59
C MET A 63 9.72 -14.16 -19.75
N PHE A 64 9.32 -12.95 -19.37
CA PHE A 64 10.13 -12.11 -18.50
C PHE A 64 9.33 -11.63 -17.30
N MET A 65 10.02 -11.43 -16.18
CA MET A 65 9.46 -10.85 -14.97
C MET A 65 10.31 -9.65 -14.55
N VAL A 66 9.67 -8.51 -14.37
CA VAL A 66 10.31 -7.25 -13.98
C VAL A 66 9.91 -6.93 -12.55
N ASN A 67 10.90 -6.82 -11.67
CA ASN A 67 10.72 -6.27 -10.33
C ASN A 67 11.06 -4.78 -10.37
N TYR A 68 10.08 -3.94 -10.06
CA TYR A 68 10.18 -2.50 -10.21
C TYR A 68 9.46 -1.72 -9.10
N LYS A 69 9.85 -0.46 -8.89
CA LYS A 69 9.11 0.55 -8.15
C LYS A 69 8.24 1.32 -9.15
N GLY A 70 6.92 1.20 -9.02
CA GLY A 70 5.95 1.97 -9.80
C GLY A 70 5.76 3.40 -9.28
N GLU A 71 4.81 4.14 -9.86
CA GLU A 71 4.54 5.51 -9.44
C GLU A 71 4.02 5.63 -8.01
N ASP A 72 3.07 4.81 -7.55
CA ASP A 72 2.53 4.94 -6.19
C ASP A 72 2.03 3.61 -5.60
N TYR A 73 2.73 3.14 -4.58
CA TYR A 73 2.09 2.44 -3.45
C TYR A 73 2.89 2.72 -2.17
N GLU A 74 3.21 3.99 -1.93
CA GLU A 74 3.55 4.41 -0.56
C GLU A 74 2.21 4.64 0.12
N ILE A 75 1.71 3.59 0.77
CA ILE A 75 0.50 3.65 1.57
C ILE A 75 0.80 4.63 2.73
N PRO A 76 0.33 5.89 2.71
CA PRO A 76 0.90 6.92 3.58
C PRO A 76 0.68 6.59 5.06
N TRP A 77 -0.44 5.94 5.38
CA TRP A 77 -0.71 5.47 6.74
C TRP A 77 0.27 4.39 7.22
N LEU A 78 0.78 3.52 6.34
CA LEU A 78 1.70 2.46 6.70
C LEU A 78 3.08 3.05 7.07
N HIS A 79 3.52 4.07 6.33
CA HIS A 79 4.73 4.82 6.69
C HIS A 79 4.57 5.56 8.01
N MET A 80 3.42 6.20 8.25
CA MET A 80 3.14 6.85 9.54
C MET A 80 3.12 5.85 10.70
N LEU A 81 2.56 4.66 10.47
CA LEU A 81 2.55 3.59 11.47
C LEU A 81 3.97 3.08 11.75
N GLN A 82 4.80 2.91 10.71
CA GLN A 82 6.21 2.54 10.87
C GLN A 82 6.96 3.60 11.68
N TYR A 83 6.77 4.89 11.36
CA TYR A 83 7.39 5.97 12.11
C TYR A 83 6.90 6.02 13.56
N ALA A 84 5.61 5.78 13.82
CA ALA A 84 5.08 5.67 15.18
C ALA A 84 5.82 4.59 15.98
N PHE A 85 6.04 3.42 15.36
CA PHE A 85 6.79 2.33 15.99
C PHE A 85 8.26 2.69 16.24
N ASP A 86 8.92 3.39 15.31
CA ASP A 86 10.30 3.84 15.48
C ASP A 86 10.43 4.87 16.62
N GLN A 87 9.44 5.77 16.78
CA GLN A 87 9.37 6.70 17.91
C GLN A 87 9.15 5.96 19.23
N LEU A 88 8.26 4.96 19.27
CA LEU A 88 8.06 4.11 20.44
C LEU A 88 9.37 3.45 20.90
N ARG A 89 10.16 2.94 19.95
CA ARG A 89 11.47 2.32 20.24
C ARG A 89 12.53 3.31 20.69
N SER A 90 12.40 4.56 20.28
CA SER A 90 13.32 5.65 20.62
C SER A 90 12.91 6.40 21.89
N GLU A 91 11.90 5.90 22.61
CA GLU A 91 11.35 6.50 23.85
C GLU A 91 10.65 7.87 23.64
N GLU A 92 10.34 8.21 22.39
CA GLU A 92 9.61 9.43 21.99
C GLU A 92 8.10 9.19 22.05
N TYR A 93 7.58 8.92 23.25
CA TYR A 93 6.23 8.38 23.48
C TYR A 93 5.09 9.30 23.02
N LEU A 94 5.22 10.62 23.20
CA LEU A 94 4.22 11.58 22.71
C LEU A 94 4.10 11.54 21.19
N THR A 95 5.25 11.55 20.53
CA THR A 95 5.34 11.52 19.06
C THR A 95 4.79 10.20 18.54
N SER A 96 5.08 9.08 19.22
CA SER A 96 4.49 7.78 18.91
C SER A 96 2.96 7.82 18.94
N ILE A 97 2.35 8.34 20.02
CA ILE A 97 0.88 8.43 20.15
C ILE A 97 0.28 9.27 19.01
N LEU A 98 0.88 10.43 18.73
CA LEU A 98 0.41 11.30 17.65
C LEU A 98 0.51 10.63 16.28
N LEU A 99 1.65 10.02 15.96
CA LEU A 99 1.86 9.38 14.66
C LEU A 99 0.96 8.16 14.47
N SER A 100 0.68 7.40 15.53
CA SER A 100 -0.33 6.32 15.49
C SER A 100 -1.71 6.87 15.08
N GLU A 101 -2.17 7.94 15.70
CA GLU A 101 -3.47 8.52 15.37
C GLU A 101 -3.50 9.15 13.97
N VAL A 102 -2.41 9.79 13.54
CA VAL A 102 -2.26 10.28 12.16
C VAL A 102 -2.29 9.12 11.17
N ALA A 103 -1.72 7.96 11.49
CA ALA A 103 -1.80 6.77 10.66
C ALA A 103 -3.26 6.30 10.51
N LEU A 104 -4.02 6.20 11.60
CA LEU A 104 -5.44 5.83 11.55
C LEU A 104 -6.26 6.83 10.72
N GLU A 105 -6.08 8.12 10.95
CA GLU A 105 -6.77 9.18 10.19
C GLU A 105 -6.46 9.08 8.70
N THR A 106 -5.19 8.94 8.36
CA THR A 106 -4.72 8.82 6.97
C THR A 106 -5.29 7.57 6.28
N TYR A 107 -5.37 6.44 7.01
CA TYR A 107 -5.98 5.21 6.51
C TYR A 107 -7.45 5.43 6.18
N VAL A 108 -8.21 5.99 7.13
CA VAL A 108 -9.64 6.23 6.96
C VAL A 108 -9.92 7.24 5.86
N ASP A 109 -9.17 8.34 5.80
CA ASP A 109 -9.33 9.36 4.77
C ASP A 109 -9.03 8.81 3.38
N SER A 110 -7.97 8.00 3.23
CA SER A 110 -7.63 7.36 1.95
C SER A 110 -8.72 6.37 1.53
N THR A 111 -9.24 5.59 2.47
CA THR A 111 -10.26 4.57 2.22
C THR A 111 -11.60 5.22 1.83
N LEU A 112 -12.03 6.24 2.56
CA LEU A 112 -13.23 7.02 2.25
C LEU A 112 -13.08 7.75 0.91
N THR A 113 -11.91 8.34 0.64
CA THR A 113 -11.64 9.01 -0.63
C THR A 113 -11.82 8.08 -1.81
N ASN A 114 -11.20 6.90 -1.77
CA ASN A 114 -11.32 5.92 -2.84
C ASN A 114 -12.77 5.45 -3.00
N GLY A 115 -13.46 5.12 -1.90
CA GLY A 115 -14.85 4.67 -1.99
C GLY A 115 -15.81 5.76 -2.50
N TYR A 116 -15.62 7.03 -2.15
CA TYR A 116 -16.45 8.12 -2.68
C TYR A 116 -16.14 8.43 -4.13
N LEU A 117 -14.87 8.31 -4.56
CA LEU A 117 -14.50 8.42 -5.98
C LEU A 117 -15.18 7.33 -6.81
N GLU A 118 -15.23 6.09 -6.31
CA GLU A 118 -15.95 4.98 -6.96
C GLU A 118 -17.46 5.22 -7.06
N LYS A 119 -18.03 6.02 -6.15
CA LYS A 119 -19.43 6.46 -6.19
C LYS A 119 -19.66 7.69 -7.07
N GLY A 120 -18.60 8.25 -7.68
CA GLY A 120 -18.68 9.36 -8.63
C GLY A 120 -18.63 10.76 -8.02
N LEU A 121 -18.21 10.90 -6.75
CA LEU A 121 -17.95 12.23 -6.17
C LEU A 121 -16.62 12.77 -6.69
N ASP A 122 -16.53 14.09 -6.89
CA ASP A 122 -15.29 14.74 -7.27
C ASP A 122 -14.33 14.92 -6.08
N LYS A 123 -13.03 15.04 -6.37
CA LYS A 123 -11.96 15.13 -5.36
C LYS A 123 -12.11 16.34 -4.43
N ASP A 124 -12.59 17.48 -4.92
CA ASP A 124 -12.73 18.70 -4.12
C ASP A 124 -13.87 18.57 -3.10
N SER A 125 -15.02 18.04 -3.53
CA SER A 125 -16.14 17.72 -2.64
C SER A 125 -15.75 16.73 -1.54
N ILE A 126 -15.02 15.66 -1.90
CA ILE A 126 -14.51 14.67 -0.94
C ILE A 126 -13.56 15.35 0.06
N SER A 127 -12.58 16.12 -0.43
CA SER A 127 -11.61 16.81 0.41
C SER A 127 -12.29 17.73 1.43
N ARG A 128 -13.29 18.50 1.01
CA ARG A 128 -14.06 19.39 1.90
C ARG A 128 -14.83 18.60 2.96
N LEU A 129 -15.50 17.51 2.55
CA LEU A 129 -16.22 16.64 3.48
C LEU A 129 -15.29 16.09 4.56
N LEU A 130 -14.18 15.46 4.15
CA LEU A 130 -13.25 14.82 5.08
C LEU A 130 -12.52 15.84 5.98
N THR A 131 -12.17 17.02 5.45
CA THR A 131 -11.54 18.08 6.26
C THR A 131 -12.48 18.62 7.33
N SER A 132 -13.78 18.72 7.02
CA SER A 132 -14.78 19.23 7.96
C SER A 132 -15.24 18.21 9.01
N ALA A 133 -15.02 16.91 8.75
CA ALA A 133 -15.50 15.84 9.60
C ALA A 133 -14.50 15.54 10.73
N GLU A 134 -15.00 15.43 11.96
CA GLU A 134 -14.19 14.91 13.07
C GLU A 134 -13.92 13.41 12.91
N ILE A 135 -12.81 12.93 13.50
CA ILE A 135 -12.42 11.51 13.41
C ILE A 135 -13.54 10.54 13.81
N PRO A 136 -14.27 10.72 14.93
CA PRO A 136 -15.39 9.84 15.29
C PRO A 136 -16.46 9.75 14.20
N THR A 137 -16.70 10.84 13.47
CA THR A 137 -17.64 10.88 12.34
C THR A 137 -17.11 10.09 11.15
N LYS A 138 -15.80 10.20 10.86
CA LYS A 138 -15.14 9.45 9.79
C LYS A 138 -15.17 7.94 10.06
N VAL A 139 -14.69 7.51 11.22
CA VAL A 139 -14.50 6.08 11.58
C VAL A 139 -15.81 5.32 11.85
N ASN A 140 -16.93 6.03 12.07
CA ASN A 140 -18.23 5.41 12.34
C ASN A 140 -19.28 5.74 11.27
N PRO A 141 -19.99 6.89 11.26
CA PRO A 141 -20.98 7.21 10.23
C PRO A 141 -20.49 7.04 8.79
N LEU A 142 -19.35 7.65 8.42
CA LEU A 142 -18.92 7.66 7.01
C LEU A 142 -18.49 6.27 6.54
N MET A 143 -17.64 5.59 7.31
CA MET A 143 -17.23 4.22 7.02
C MET A 143 -18.42 3.25 6.98
N ASN A 144 -19.40 3.41 7.86
CA ASN A 144 -20.57 2.53 7.90
C ASN A 144 -21.47 2.73 6.69
N ASN A 145 -21.67 3.98 6.28
CA ASN A 145 -22.51 4.31 5.14
C ASN A 145 -21.90 3.81 3.83
N LEU A 146 -20.57 3.80 3.72
CA LEU A 146 -19.88 3.45 2.48
C LEU A 146 -19.55 1.95 2.38
N PHE A 147 -19.19 1.32 3.50
CA PHE A 147 -18.65 -0.04 3.54
C PHE A 147 -19.33 -0.98 4.56
N GLU A 148 -20.45 -0.55 5.18
CA GLU A 148 -21.15 -1.32 6.22
C GLU A 148 -20.27 -1.70 7.43
N VAL A 149 -19.18 -0.96 7.66
CA VAL A 149 -18.26 -1.19 8.77
C VAL A 149 -18.08 0.07 9.62
N LYS A 150 -17.97 -0.10 10.94
CA LYS A 150 -17.75 1.01 11.89
C LYS A 150 -16.78 0.60 12.97
N LEU A 151 -15.97 1.53 13.45
CA LEU A 151 -15.02 1.24 14.53
C LEU A 151 -15.73 0.89 15.83
N ALA A 152 -16.91 1.44 16.11
CA ALA A 152 -17.73 1.14 17.29
C ALA A 152 -18.16 -0.33 17.41
N ALA A 153 -17.97 -1.15 16.37
CA ALA A 153 -18.16 -2.60 16.41
C ALA A 153 -16.88 -3.38 16.78
N ALA A 154 -15.72 -2.73 16.83
CA ALA A 154 -14.44 -3.32 17.18
C ALA A 154 -14.28 -3.46 18.70
N SER A 155 -13.51 -4.47 19.13
CA SER A 155 -13.10 -4.64 20.53
C SER A 155 -12.21 -3.49 21.02
N SER A 156 -11.45 -2.86 20.11
CA SER A 156 -10.55 -1.75 20.41
C SER A 156 -11.29 -0.43 20.70
N TRP A 157 -12.54 -0.29 20.26
CA TRP A 157 -13.31 0.96 20.34
C TRP A 157 -13.38 1.59 21.73
N PRO A 158 -13.74 0.87 22.81
CA PRO A 158 -13.90 1.50 24.12
C PRO A 158 -12.60 2.04 24.69
N VAL A 159 -11.46 1.51 24.25
CA VAL A 159 -10.12 2.00 24.63
C VAL A 159 -9.75 3.18 23.75
N TRP A 160 -9.93 3.05 22.44
CA TRP A 160 -9.66 4.11 21.47
C TRP A 160 -10.40 5.41 21.82
N GLU A 161 -11.73 5.33 21.99
CA GLU A 161 -12.58 6.50 22.22
C GLU A 161 -12.26 7.20 23.56
N ARG A 162 -12.09 6.43 24.64
CA ARG A 162 -11.94 6.98 25.99
C ARG A 162 -10.52 7.40 26.34
N LYS A 163 -9.51 6.80 25.70
CA LYS A 163 -8.10 7.03 26.02
C LYS A 163 -7.34 7.61 24.83
N VAL A 164 -7.22 6.86 23.75
CA VAL A 164 -6.29 7.20 22.65
C VAL A 164 -6.66 8.52 21.98
N LEU A 165 -7.94 8.68 21.61
CA LEU A 165 -8.46 9.92 21.04
C LEU A 165 -8.32 11.10 22.03
N LYS A 166 -8.54 10.84 23.32
CA LYS A 166 -8.38 11.84 24.38
C LYS A 166 -6.92 12.28 24.49
N TRP A 167 -5.97 11.35 24.54
CA TRP A 167 -4.54 11.66 24.58
C TRP A 167 -4.12 12.47 23.35
N ARG A 168 -4.54 12.07 22.15
CA ARG A 168 -4.28 12.83 20.92
C ARG A 168 -4.72 14.28 21.04
N ASN A 169 -5.95 14.51 21.51
CA ASN A 169 -6.46 15.87 21.68
C ASN A 169 -5.69 16.64 22.76
N GLU A 170 -5.36 16.01 23.89
CA GLU A 170 -4.57 16.65 24.94
C GLU A 170 -3.15 17.02 24.47
N ILE A 171 -2.52 16.17 23.65
CA ILE A 171 -1.19 16.46 23.09
C ILE A 171 -1.29 17.61 22.07
N VAL A 172 -2.25 17.56 21.15
CA VAL A 172 -2.46 18.63 20.13
C VAL A 172 -2.76 19.98 20.78
N HIS A 173 -3.52 20.00 21.86
CA HIS A 173 -3.82 21.23 22.62
C HIS A 173 -2.75 21.61 23.66
N GLY A 174 -1.66 20.84 23.74
CA GLY A 174 -0.54 21.11 24.64
C GLY A 174 -0.83 20.90 26.12
N THR A 175 -1.95 20.28 26.49
CA THR A 175 -2.30 19.98 27.89
C THR A 175 -1.58 18.73 28.39
N LYS A 176 -1.23 17.79 27.49
CA LYS A 176 -0.37 16.63 27.80
C LYS A 176 1.03 16.86 27.22
N VAL A 177 1.99 17.12 28.11
CA VAL A 177 3.40 17.41 27.76
C VAL A 177 4.34 16.23 28.00
N THR A 178 3.84 15.11 28.53
CA THR A 178 4.57 13.85 28.71
C THR A 178 3.64 12.66 28.49
N ALA A 179 4.21 11.54 28.03
CA ALA A 179 3.52 10.26 27.91
C ALA A 179 4.40 9.14 28.46
N THR A 180 3.78 8.11 29.01
CA THR A 180 4.45 6.90 29.47
C THR A 180 4.61 5.91 28.32
N LYS A 181 5.51 4.94 28.50
CA LYS A 181 5.66 3.84 27.54
C LYS A 181 4.37 3.05 27.38
N GLU A 182 3.67 2.79 28.48
CA GLU A 182 2.42 2.03 28.52
C GLU A 182 1.32 2.74 27.72
N GLU A 183 1.21 4.06 27.85
CA GLU A 183 0.27 4.86 27.04
C GLU A 183 0.60 4.79 25.55
N ALA A 184 1.88 4.88 25.19
CA ALA A 184 2.31 4.81 23.78
C ALA A 184 2.11 3.41 23.17
N VAL A 185 2.38 2.34 23.93
CA VAL A 185 2.08 0.96 23.51
C VAL A 185 0.57 0.77 23.33
N GLU A 186 -0.24 1.17 24.31
CA GLU A 186 -1.70 1.03 24.24
C GLU A 186 -2.27 1.80 23.03
N ALA A 187 -1.79 3.03 22.78
CA ALA A 187 -2.19 3.80 21.61
C ALA A 187 -1.83 3.12 20.30
N TYR A 188 -0.58 2.64 20.18
CA TYR A 188 -0.10 1.97 18.97
C TYR A 188 -0.89 0.69 18.67
N GLU A 189 -1.06 -0.19 19.66
CA GLU A 189 -1.79 -1.46 19.50
C GLU A 189 -3.26 -1.22 19.14
N VAL A 190 -3.93 -0.31 19.84
CA VAL A 190 -5.33 0.03 19.57
C VAL A 190 -5.52 0.60 18.16
N VAL A 191 -4.59 1.43 17.68
CA VAL A 191 -4.60 1.95 16.30
C VAL A 191 -4.43 0.82 15.29
N VAL A 192 -3.47 -0.08 15.51
CA VAL A 192 -3.23 -1.24 14.64
C VAL A 192 -4.51 -2.10 14.56
N ASP A 193 -5.06 -2.48 15.70
CA ASP A 193 -6.30 -3.28 15.78
C ASP A 193 -7.46 -2.60 15.07
N SER A 194 -7.58 -1.28 15.20
CA SER A 194 -8.61 -0.48 14.54
C SER A 194 -8.47 -0.51 13.01
N ILE A 195 -7.26 -0.36 12.48
CA ILE A 195 -6.98 -0.47 11.05
C ILE A 195 -7.30 -1.89 10.55
N PHE A 196 -6.87 -2.92 11.27
CA PHE A 196 -7.16 -4.32 10.89
C PHE A 196 -8.65 -4.63 10.90
N HIS A 197 -9.40 -4.15 11.89
CA HIS A 197 -10.86 -4.28 11.92
C HIS A 197 -11.51 -3.71 10.66
N PHE A 198 -11.04 -2.55 10.19
CA PHE A 198 -11.52 -1.98 8.94
C PHE A 198 -11.11 -2.79 7.71
N ILE A 199 -9.87 -3.26 7.64
CA ILE A 199 -9.38 -4.10 6.54
C ILE A 199 -10.25 -5.36 6.41
N GLU A 200 -10.50 -6.04 7.53
CA GLU A 200 -11.35 -7.23 7.56
C GLU A 200 -12.81 -6.93 7.20
N GLY A 201 -13.34 -5.82 7.70
CA GLY A 201 -14.70 -5.38 7.38
C GLY A 201 -14.87 -5.05 5.90
N PHE A 202 -13.90 -4.37 5.31
CA PHE A 202 -13.89 -4.03 3.89
C PHE A 202 -13.80 -5.28 3.01
N ASP A 203 -12.93 -6.23 3.35
CA ASP A 203 -12.84 -7.52 2.65
C ASP A 203 -14.18 -8.30 2.69
N LYS A 204 -14.84 -8.33 3.85
CA LYS A 204 -16.18 -8.94 3.99
C LYS A 204 -17.23 -8.23 3.13
N PHE A 205 -17.21 -6.90 3.10
CA PHE A 205 -18.11 -6.09 2.28
C PHE A 205 -17.92 -6.34 0.78
N LEU A 206 -16.67 -6.36 0.30
CA LEU A 206 -16.35 -6.63 -1.10
C LEU A 206 -16.80 -8.03 -1.52
N LYS A 207 -16.55 -9.04 -0.68
CA LYS A 207 -16.99 -10.43 -0.90
C LYS A 207 -18.51 -10.53 -1.02
N LYS A 208 -19.26 -9.83 -0.15
CA LYS A 208 -20.73 -9.79 -0.20
C LYS A 208 -21.25 -9.17 -1.50
N ASN A 209 -20.53 -8.19 -2.05
CA ASN A 209 -20.91 -7.47 -3.27
C ASN A 209 -20.33 -8.07 -4.56
N GLY A 210 -19.80 -9.30 -4.51
CA GLY A 210 -19.38 -10.03 -5.71
C GLY A 210 -18.06 -9.56 -6.32
N SER A 211 -17.27 -8.74 -5.61
CA SER A 211 -15.92 -8.35 -6.06
C SER A 211 -14.92 -9.44 -5.66
N SER A 212 -14.33 -10.12 -6.64
CA SER A 212 -13.43 -11.27 -6.44
C SER A 212 -11.96 -10.90 -6.14
N HIS A 213 -11.63 -9.61 -6.08
CA HIS A 213 -10.28 -9.16 -5.75
C HIS A 213 -10.24 -8.70 -4.30
N GLY A 214 -9.87 -9.62 -3.40
CA GLY A 214 -9.37 -9.25 -2.07
C GLY A 214 -8.09 -8.43 -2.26
N MET A 215 -8.20 -7.11 -2.18
CA MET A 215 -7.09 -6.20 -2.40
C MET A 215 -6.26 -6.09 -1.12
N PHE A 216 -5.44 -7.10 -0.80
CA PHE A 216 -4.23 -6.91 -0.01
C PHE A 216 -3.15 -7.90 -0.47
N TYR A 217 -2.11 -7.36 -1.08
CA TYR A 217 -0.87 -8.07 -1.35
C TYR A 217 -0.26 -8.50 0.00
N ARG A 218 -0.15 -9.81 0.22
CA ARG A 218 0.89 -10.33 1.11
C ARG A 218 2.23 -9.89 0.54
N THR A 219 2.99 -9.15 1.33
CA THR A 219 4.43 -8.97 1.13
C THR A 219 5.15 -10.30 1.33
#